data_AF-A0A022VN28-F1
#
_entry.id   AF-A0A022VN28-F1
#
_cell.length_a   1.000
_cell.length_b   1.000
_cell.length_c   1.000
_cell.angle_alpha   90.00
_cell.angle_beta   90.00
_cell.angle_gamma   90.00
#
_symmetry.space_group_name_H-M   'P 1'
#
loop_
_entity.id
_entity.type
_entity.pdbx_description
1 polymer ?
#
loop_
_entity_poly.entity_id
_entity_poly.type
_entity_poly.pdbx_seq_one_letter_code
_entity_poly.pdbx_strand_id
1 'polypeptide(L)'
;MFLRSVIPRIRRLSSSKSFLLLHARPPCIYMPLISSRVSHGLSVTAGTRCLRFYTPGNTKVMDMSTDDEFLSQEQRDQLFRGIFPADYSGEVISIKTNRAEYSRLFEAFEKSTNKRSQSAILKFDKTFHTTSIQLRQVSIHNCVISNVSAQLRKLMPLDPKRFSFMEDTETDDGLPDPDLQMVWLSNIGVIPVLAMEVGFSQPSLDLEMTIRNLLQKTSVKVGILVDIKESPSYKNPLRKEQNIEICKAAMQASTDKPELLIDQYCAGRELFSPVVLYGIQWVGELTAAVQVFGKDSVTGEVVARTPRVTFFGHPKPAKGIKQSGAPLYEAYPSLNTKFSDCVDSDDEAYNVDLALTWDDIRDDLYIAKRMLARKRCFAAVSRLKKEGKI
;
A
#
# COMPACT_ATOMS: atom_id res chain seq x y z
N MET A 1 40.69 -56.52 40.35
CA MET A 1 40.64 -55.89 41.69
C MET A 1 39.30 -55.19 41.82
N PHE A 2 38.40 -55.77 42.62
CA PHE A 2 37.24 -55.23 43.37
C PHE A 2 36.40 -54.08 42.73
N LEU A 3 35.19 -54.38 42.23
CA LEU A 3 33.86 -54.41 42.93
C LEU A 3 33.24 -52.98 43.00
N ARG A 4 31.97 -52.68 42.68
CA ARG A 4 30.70 -53.40 42.81
C ARG A 4 29.60 -52.71 41.97
N SER A 5 28.73 -53.54 41.39
CA SER A 5 27.33 -53.25 41.05
C SER A 5 26.50 -52.87 42.28
N VAL A 6 25.51 -51.98 42.16
CA VAL A 6 24.20 -52.10 42.85
C VAL A 6 23.10 -51.40 42.03
N ILE A 7 22.16 -52.18 41.53
CA ILE A 7 20.76 -51.79 41.27
C ILE A 7 19.97 -52.14 42.54
N PRO A 8 18.94 -51.35 42.92
CA PRO A 8 17.66 -52.01 43.19
C PRO A 8 16.39 -51.24 42.74
N ARG A 9 15.51 -52.00 42.07
CA ARG A 9 14.05 -52.12 42.24
C ARG A 9 13.10 -50.89 42.12
N ILE A 10 12.44 -50.86 40.97
CA ILE A 10 10.97 -50.92 40.75
C ILE A 10 10.06 -50.52 41.93
N ARG A 11 9.24 -49.48 41.71
CA ARG A 11 7.79 -49.48 42.01
C ARG A 11 7.01 -48.79 40.88
N ARG A 12 6.08 -49.55 40.30
CA ARG A 12 5.02 -49.10 39.38
C ARG A 12 4.00 -48.24 40.14
N LEU A 13 3.59 -47.13 39.53
CA LEU A 13 2.26 -46.51 39.64
C LEU A 13 2.05 -45.82 38.28
N SER A 14 1.31 -46.45 37.36
CA SER A 14 -0.11 -46.19 37.14
C SER A 14 -0.42 -44.74 36.75
N SER A 15 -0.52 -44.46 35.45
CA SER A 15 -1.76 -43.99 34.85
C SER A 15 -1.55 -43.59 33.39
N SER A 16 -2.52 -44.03 32.60
CA SER A 16 -2.73 -43.87 31.17
C SER A 16 -2.39 -42.48 30.63
N LYS A 17 -1.50 -42.42 29.61
CA LYS A 17 -1.54 -41.37 28.60
C LYS A 17 -1.86 -42.00 27.25
N SER A 18 -3.08 -41.74 26.83
CA SER A 18 -3.64 -42.06 25.54
C SER A 18 -2.74 -41.58 24.41
N PHE A 19 -2.60 -42.44 23.41
CA PHE A 19 -2.18 -42.09 22.06
C PHE A 19 -3.01 -40.91 21.56
N LEU A 20 -2.36 -39.78 21.25
CA LEU A 20 -2.90 -38.79 20.33
C LEU A 20 -2.12 -38.92 19.04
N LEU A 21 -2.73 -39.65 18.09
CA LEU A 21 -2.41 -39.59 16.68
C LEU A 21 -2.50 -38.14 16.21
N LEU A 22 -1.36 -37.55 15.88
CA LEU A 22 -1.27 -36.35 15.05
C LEU A 22 -1.72 -36.73 13.63
N HIS A 23 -3.03 -36.65 13.39
CA HIS A 23 -3.55 -36.57 12.02
C HIS A 23 -3.15 -35.21 11.45
N ALA A 24 -2.08 -35.21 10.65
CA ALA A 24 -1.80 -34.14 9.71
C ALA A 24 -3.01 -33.98 8.77
N ARG A 25 -3.68 -32.82 8.84
CA ARG A 25 -4.68 -32.42 7.84
C ARG A 25 -3.98 -31.58 6.76
N PRO A 26 -4.29 -31.81 5.47
CA PRO A 26 -3.69 -31.09 4.36
C PRO A 26 -4.14 -29.62 4.33
N PRO A 27 -3.36 -28.71 3.70
CA PRO A 27 -3.75 -27.31 3.57
C PRO A 27 -4.98 -27.20 2.65
N CYS A 28 -6.07 -26.64 3.19
CA CYS A 28 -7.25 -26.27 2.43
C CYS A 28 -6.92 -25.10 1.49
N ILE A 29 -6.93 -25.38 0.19
CA ILE A 29 -6.96 -24.38 -0.87
C ILE A 29 -8.38 -23.81 -0.90
N TYR A 30 -8.56 -22.57 -0.45
CA TYR A 30 -9.80 -21.83 -0.70
C TYR A 30 -9.74 -21.21 -2.10
N MET A 31 -10.55 -21.74 -3.01
CA MET A 31 -10.93 -21.05 -4.24
C MET A 31 -12.25 -20.31 -4.01
N PRO A 32 -12.34 -18.98 -4.20
CA PRO A 32 -13.63 -18.31 -4.28
C PRO A 32 -14.27 -18.61 -5.63
N LEU A 33 -15.32 -19.43 -5.60
CA LEU A 33 -16.29 -19.58 -6.69
C LEU A 33 -17.10 -18.28 -6.81
N ILE A 34 -16.87 -17.51 -7.87
CA ILE A 34 -17.73 -16.39 -8.25
C ILE A 34 -19.00 -16.99 -8.88
N SER A 35 -20.09 -17.05 -8.11
CA SER A 35 -21.42 -17.37 -8.60
C SER A 35 -22.09 -16.10 -9.13
N SER A 36 -22.07 -15.88 -10.44
CA SER A 36 -22.90 -14.87 -11.09
C SER A 36 -24.35 -15.36 -11.15
N ARG A 37 -25.24 -14.74 -10.35
CA ARG A 37 -26.68 -14.80 -10.62
C ARG A 37 -27.05 -13.58 -11.45
N VAL A 38 -27.40 -13.87 -12.70
CA VAL A 38 -28.02 -12.97 -13.66
C VAL A 38 -29.45 -12.68 -13.18
N SER A 39 -29.76 -11.40 -12.96
CA SER A 39 -31.13 -10.91 -12.85
C SER A 39 -31.48 -10.18 -14.13
N HIS A 40 -32.37 -10.76 -14.94
CA HIS A 40 -32.94 -10.17 -16.14
C HIS A 40 -34.06 -9.16 -15.81
N GLY A 41 -34.13 -8.09 -16.62
CA GLY A 41 -35.32 -7.23 -16.83
C GLY A 41 -35.35 -5.96 -15.97
N LEU A 42 -35.65 -4.75 -16.45
CA LEU A 42 -36.35 -4.32 -17.66
C LEU A 42 -35.83 -2.94 -18.13
N SER A 43 -35.87 -2.75 -19.45
CA SER A 43 -35.72 -1.49 -20.18
C SER A 43 -36.88 -0.53 -19.90
N VAL A 44 -36.59 0.75 -19.61
CA VAL A 44 -37.49 1.88 -19.92
C VAL A 44 -36.68 3.07 -20.45
N THR A 45 -37.19 3.60 -21.56
CA THR A 45 -36.67 4.59 -22.49
C THR A 45 -36.69 6.05 -22.02
N ALA A 46 -35.67 6.80 -22.48
CA ALA A 46 -35.66 8.20 -22.94
C ALA A 46 -36.48 9.29 -22.21
N GLY A 47 -35.80 10.35 -21.79
CA GLY A 47 -36.42 11.60 -21.37
C GLY A 47 -35.43 12.76 -21.32
N THR A 48 -35.21 13.40 -22.47
CA THR A 48 -34.48 14.66 -22.62
C THR A 48 -35.15 15.76 -21.79
N ARG A 49 -34.45 16.32 -20.79
CA ARG A 49 -34.74 17.69 -20.30
C ARG A 49 -33.46 18.45 -20.00
N CYS A 50 -33.20 19.38 -20.91
CA CYS A 50 -32.35 20.54 -20.71
C CYS A 50 -32.92 21.39 -19.56
N LEU A 51 -32.10 21.70 -18.56
CA LEU A 51 -32.33 22.83 -17.65
C LEU A 51 -31.03 23.63 -17.53
N ARG A 52 -31.20 24.91 -17.78
CA ARG A 52 -30.18 25.94 -17.97
C ARG A 52 -29.88 26.65 -16.64
N PHE A 53 -28.61 27.07 -16.53
CA PHE A 53 -28.01 28.08 -15.65
C PHE A 53 -27.69 27.73 -14.18
N TYR A 54 -26.38 27.69 -13.89
CA TYR A 54 -25.82 28.34 -12.70
C TYR A 54 -24.48 29.00 -13.04
N THR A 55 -24.32 30.24 -12.59
CA THR A 55 -23.15 31.11 -12.77
C THR A 55 -22.01 30.63 -11.86
N PRO A 56 -20.73 30.62 -12.31
CA PRO A 56 -19.65 30.08 -11.48
C PRO A 56 -19.29 31.06 -10.37
N GLY A 57 -19.54 30.66 -9.12
CA GLY A 57 -18.86 31.24 -7.96
C GLY A 57 -17.39 30.83 -8.01
N ASN A 58 -16.48 31.80 -7.97
CA ASN A 58 -15.04 31.63 -7.88
C ASN A 58 -14.67 30.71 -6.70
N THR A 59 -14.65 29.41 -6.93
CA THR A 59 -13.87 28.47 -6.14
C THR A 59 -12.52 28.43 -6.83
N LYS A 60 -11.47 28.89 -6.12
CA LYS A 60 -10.09 28.62 -6.51
C LYS A 60 -10.00 27.12 -6.80
N VAL A 61 -9.83 26.76 -8.06
CA VAL A 61 -9.54 25.39 -8.48
C VAL A 61 -8.25 25.02 -7.78
N MET A 62 -8.37 24.16 -6.76
CA MET A 62 -7.22 23.59 -6.08
C MET A 62 -6.65 22.57 -7.05
N ASP A 63 -5.64 22.98 -7.83
CA ASP A 63 -5.02 22.16 -8.88
C ASP A 63 -4.49 20.89 -8.20
N MET A 64 -4.99 19.72 -8.59
CA MET A 64 -4.37 18.44 -8.19
C MET A 64 -2.94 18.47 -8.76
N SER A 65 -1.94 18.36 -7.88
CA SER A 65 -0.56 18.24 -8.31
C SER A 65 -0.39 16.97 -9.15
N THR A 66 0.30 17.11 -10.27
CA THR A 66 0.47 16.05 -11.26
C THR A 66 1.93 15.67 -11.37
N ASP A 67 2.20 14.39 -11.58
CA ASP A 67 3.54 13.84 -11.83
C ASP A 67 4.11 14.26 -13.20
N ASP A 68 3.34 14.98 -14.00
CA ASP A 68 3.69 15.43 -15.36
C ASP A 68 5.04 16.17 -15.42
N GLU A 69 5.38 16.94 -14.39
CA GLU A 69 6.65 17.66 -14.29
C GLU A 69 7.84 16.75 -13.95
N PHE A 70 7.58 15.57 -13.37
CA PHE A 70 8.59 14.63 -12.88
C PHE A 70 8.80 13.43 -13.80
N LEU A 71 7.91 13.22 -14.78
CA LEU A 71 8.06 12.20 -15.80
C LEU A 71 9.04 12.65 -16.89
N SER A 72 9.93 11.74 -17.30
CA SER A 72 10.69 11.98 -18.52
C SER A 72 9.80 11.84 -19.75
N GLN A 73 10.19 12.47 -20.86
CA GLN A 73 9.48 12.31 -22.14
C GLN A 73 9.39 10.83 -22.57
N GLU A 74 10.42 10.04 -22.29
CA GLU A 74 10.43 8.59 -22.57
C GLU A 74 9.35 7.86 -21.75
N GLN A 75 9.16 8.22 -20.49
CA GLN A 75 8.12 7.64 -19.64
C GLN A 75 6.72 8.04 -20.13
N ARG A 76 6.53 9.31 -20.51
CA ARG A 76 5.27 9.79 -21.10
C ARG A 76 4.94 9.03 -22.39
N ASP A 77 5.91 8.87 -23.28
CA ASP A 77 5.75 8.10 -24.52
C ASP A 77 5.44 6.62 -24.27
N GLN A 78 5.99 6.02 -23.21
CA GLN A 78 5.67 4.64 -22.82
C GLN A 78 4.20 4.53 -22.38
N LEU A 79 3.69 5.47 -21.61
CA LEU A 79 2.28 5.48 -21.17
C LEU A 79 1.33 5.52 -22.37
N PHE A 80 1.56 6.40 -23.35
CA PHE A 80 0.73 6.48 -24.56
C PHE A 80 0.88 5.27 -25.51
N ARG A 81 1.84 4.38 -25.26
CA ARG A 81 1.95 3.06 -25.92
C ARG A 81 1.34 1.93 -25.08
N GLY A 82 0.67 2.26 -23.98
CA GLY A 82 0.10 1.26 -23.08
C GLY A 82 1.17 0.51 -22.29
N ILE A 83 2.27 1.18 -21.93
CA ILE A 83 3.38 0.61 -21.18
C ILE A 83 3.56 1.40 -19.90
N PHE A 84 3.30 0.77 -18.75
CA PHE A 84 3.68 1.37 -17.48
C PHE A 84 5.22 1.41 -17.38
N PRO A 85 5.84 2.57 -17.16
CA PRO A 85 7.29 2.70 -17.17
C PRO A 85 7.95 1.77 -16.15
N ALA A 86 8.82 0.91 -16.65
CA ALA A 86 9.44 -0.13 -15.84
C ALA A 86 10.46 0.42 -14.82
N ASP A 87 10.83 1.70 -14.94
CA ASP A 87 11.77 2.43 -14.10
C ASP A 87 11.10 3.50 -13.22
N TYR A 88 9.76 3.59 -13.19
CA TYR A 88 9.06 4.46 -12.26
C TYR A 88 8.99 3.78 -10.88
N SER A 89 9.32 4.53 -9.82
CA SER A 89 9.40 4.01 -8.45
C SER A 89 8.04 3.92 -7.77
N GLY A 90 7.09 4.78 -8.13
CA GLY A 90 5.74 4.81 -7.56
C GLY A 90 4.77 3.82 -8.22
N GLU A 91 3.54 3.82 -7.72
CA GLU A 91 2.49 2.90 -8.14
C GLU A 91 1.43 3.55 -9.02
N VAL A 92 1.18 4.83 -8.76
CA VAL A 92 0.27 5.69 -9.50
C VAL A 92 1.10 6.74 -10.20
N ILE A 93 0.81 6.94 -11.48
CA ILE A 93 1.31 8.07 -12.25
C ILE A 93 0.09 8.96 -12.56
N SER A 94 0.09 10.19 -12.07
CA SER A 94 -0.95 11.19 -12.33
C SER A 94 -0.47 12.18 -13.39
N ILE A 95 -1.11 12.21 -14.56
CA ILE A 95 -0.72 13.09 -15.67
C ILE A 95 -1.86 14.01 -16.11
N LYS A 96 -1.53 15.26 -16.47
CA LYS A 96 -2.51 16.19 -17.03
C LYS A 96 -2.91 15.71 -18.42
N THR A 97 -4.20 15.47 -18.60
CA THR A 97 -4.77 14.90 -19.82
C THR A 97 -6.17 15.45 -20.06
N ASN A 98 -6.53 15.64 -21.31
CA ASN A 98 -7.93 15.84 -21.68
C ASN A 98 -8.65 14.49 -21.93
N ARG A 99 -9.97 14.54 -22.12
CA ARG A 99 -10.79 13.35 -22.34
C ARG A 99 -10.35 12.52 -23.55
N ALA A 100 -9.86 13.15 -24.61
CA ALA A 100 -9.39 12.43 -25.79
C ALA A 100 -8.05 11.72 -25.52
N GLU A 101 -7.15 12.34 -24.76
CA GLU A 101 -5.90 11.72 -24.31
C GLU A 101 -6.15 10.57 -23.34
N TYR A 102 -7.10 10.73 -22.41
CA TYR A 102 -7.55 9.63 -21.55
C TYR A 102 -8.04 8.44 -22.39
N SER A 103 -8.93 8.66 -23.36
CA SER A 103 -9.42 7.56 -24.21
C SER A 103 -8.29 6.85 -24.94
N ARG A 104 -7.27 7.58 -25.40
CA ARG A 104 -6.07 6.99 -26.04
C ARG A 104 -5.25 6.16 -25.06
N LEU A 105 -5.04 6.66 -23.83
CA LEU A 105 -4.34 5.92 -22.79
C LEU A 105 -5.09 4.64 -22.43
N PHE A 106 -6.40 4.76 -22.18
CA PHE A 106 -7.27 3.63 -21.88
C PHE A 106 -7.18 2.55 -22.95
N GLU A 107 -7.38 2.93 -24.22
CA GLU A 107 -7.28 2.01 -25.36
C GLU A 107 -5.89 1.38 -25.48
N ALA A 108 -4.82 2.16 -25.26
CA ALA A 108 -3.46 1.66 -25.34
C ALA A 108 -3.16 0.61 -24.25
N PHE A 109 -3.62 0.85 -23.01
CA PHE A 109 -3.45 -0.09 -21.90
C PHE A 109 -4.34 -1.33 -22.05
N GLU A 110 -5.58 -1.17 -22.50
CA GLU A 110 -6.51 -2.28 -22.77
C GLU A 110 -5.97 -3.22 -23.85
N LYS A 111 -5.44 -2.67 -24.95
CA LYS A 111 -4.90 -3.44 -26.09
C LYS A 111 -3.44 -3.87 -25.89
N SER A 112 -2.83 -3.54 -24.76
CA SER A 112 -1.42 -3.84 -24.50
C SER A 112 -1.17 -5.34 -24.46
N THR A 113 -0.14 -5.81 -25.14
CA THR A 113 0.35 -7.20 -25.04
C THR A 113 1.24 -7.42 -23.80
N ASN A 114 1.55 -6.34 -23.06
CA ASN A 114 2.34 -6.41 -21.85
C ASN A 114 1.45 -6.74 -20.65
N LYS A 115 1.64 -7.93 -20.06
CA LYS A 115 0.91 -8.40 -18.87
C LYS A 115 0.92 -7.41 -17.70
N ARG A 116 2.01 -6.65 -17.51
CA ARG A 116 2.13 -5.64 -16.45
C ARG A 116 1.27 -4.40 -16.74
N SER A 117 1.09 -4.07 -18.02
CA SER A 117 0.19 -2.99 -18.44
C SER A 117 -1.27 -3.42 -18.41
N GLN A 118 -1.58 -4.68 -18.73
CA GLN A 118 -2.94 -5.21 -18.58
C GLN A 118 -3.44 -5.20 -17.13
N SER A 119 -2.52 -5.18 -16.17
CA SER A 119 -2.84 -5.02 -14.75
C SER A 119 -2.91 -3.56 -14.29
N ALA A 120 -2.82 -2.58 -15.18
CA ALA A 120 -2.97 -1.18 -14.81
C ALA A 120 -4.45 -0.76 -14.83
N ILE A 121 -4.86 0.01 -13.83
CA ILE A 121 -6.18 0.62 -13.70
C ILE A 121 -6.01 2.10 -14.04
N LEU A 122 -6.84 2.61 -14.96
CA LEU A 122 -6.82 4.01 -15.36
C LEU A 122 -8.10 4.69 -14.85
N LYS A 123 -7.95 5.83 -14.18
CA LYS A 123 -9.07 6.66 -13.70
C LYS A 123 -8.89 8.07 -14.24
N PHE A 124 -9.95 8.64 -14.80
CA PHE A 124 -9.96 10.02 -15.31
C PHE A 124 -10.73 10.93 -14.39
N ASP A 125 -10.05 11.92 -13.82
CA ASP A 125 -10.68 13.01 -13.10
C ASP A 125 -11.06 14.13 -14.08
N LYS A 126 -12.37 14.28 -14.31
CA LYS A 126 -12.94 15.31 -15.19
C LYS A 126 -12.77 16.72 -14.63
N THR A 127 -12.74 16.87 -13.31
CA THR A 127 -12.63 18.15 -12.63
C THR A 127 -11.22 18.72 -12.82
N PHE A 128 -10.21 17.87 -12.62
CA PHE A 128 -8.81 18.27 -12.68
C PHE A 128 -8.11 17.94 -14.00
N HIS A 129 -8.85 17.44 -15.00
CA HIS A 129 -8.29 17.04 -16.30
C HIS A 129 -7.02 16.20 -16.12
N THR A 130 -7.11 15.19 -15.27
CA THR A 130 -5.97 14.37 -14.86
C THR A 130 -6.32 12.90 -15.02
N THR A 131 -5.41 12.12 -15.58
CA THR A 131 -5.53 10.66 -15.63
C THR A 131 -4.54 10.07 -14.62
N SER A 132 -5.06 9.28 -13.69
CA SER A 132 -4.27 8.44 -12.80
C SER A 132 -4.12 7.06 -13.43
N ILE A 133 -2.88 6.60 -13.57
CA ILE A 133 -2.52 5.30 -14.12
C ILE A 133 -1.89 4.51 -12.98
N GLN A 134 -2.61 3.54 -12.44
CA GLN A 134 -2.22 2.76 -11.28
C GLN A 134 -1.83 1.34 -11.69
N LEU A 135 -0.63 0.89 -11.37
CA LEU A 135 -0.34 -0.55 -11.38
C LEU A 135 -1.05 -1.20 -10.20
N ARG A 136 -1.71 -2.36 -10.41
CA ARG A 136 -2.18 -3.19 -9.29
C ARG A 136 -1.05 -3.35 -8.26
N GLN A 137 -1.37 -2.96 -7.04
CA GLN A 137 -0.50 -2.64 -5.91
C GLN A 137 0.77 -3.51 -5.79
N VAL A 138 1.91 -2.87 -5.52
CA VAL A 138 3.17 -3.52 -5.18
C VAL A 138 3.14 -4.07 -3.76
N SER A 139 4.09 -4.95 -3.45
CA SER A 139 4.14 -5.64 -2.14
C SER A 139 4.26 -4.68 -0.95
N ILE A 140 4.81 -3.48 -1.15
CA ILE A 140 5.00 -2.47 -0.10
C ILE A 140 3.66 -1.93 0.40
N HIS A 141 2.75 -1.61 -0.51
CA HIS A 141 1.46 -1.02 -0.22
C HIS A 141 0.53 -2.02 0.48
N ASN A 142 0.37 -3.18 -0.15
CA ASN A 142 -0.44 -4.29 0.35
C ASN A 142 -0.04 -4.76 1.75
N CYS A 143 1.26 -4.79 2.08
CA CYS A 143 1.70 -5.28 3.38
C CYS A 143 1.26 -4.34 4.51
N VAL A 144 1.33 -3.02 4.31
CA VAL A 144 0.87 -2.05 5.30
C VAL A 144 -0.64 -2.14 5.47
N ILE A 145 -1.39 -2.19 4.36
CA ILE A 145 -2.86 -2.28 4.41
C ILE A 145 -3.32 -3.54 5.13
N SER A 146 -2.80 -4.69 4.70
CA SER A 146 -3.17 -5.99 5.28
C SER A 146 -2.84 -6.04 6.78
N ASN A 147 -1.66 -5.54 7.17
CA ASN A 147 -1.21 -5.55 8.55
C ASN A 147 -2.04 -4.61 9.42
N VAL A 148 -2.18 -3.33 9.04
CA VAL A 148 -3.00 -2.35 9.78
C VAL A 148 -4.44 -2.83 9.89
N SER A 149 -5.04 -3.31 8.79
CA SER A 149 -6.39 -3.87 8.77
C SER A 149 -6.54 -5.05 9.74
N ALA A 150 -5.59 -5.99 9.75
CA ALA A 150 -5.59 -7.11 10.68
C ALA A 150 -5.44 -6.68 12.14
N GLN A 151 -4.60 -5.68 12.43
CA GLN A 151 -4.43 -5.15 13.77
C GLN A 151 -5.68 -4.43 14.27
N LEU A 152 -6.28 -3.55 13.46
CA LEU A 152 -7.50 -2.84 13.81
C LEU A 152 -8.66 -3.83 14.07
N ARG A 153 -8.79 -4.89 13.27
CA ARG A 153 -9.78 -5.97 13.52
C ARG A 153 -9.58 -6.65 14.88
N LYS A 154 -8.34 -6.82 15.35
CA LYS A 154 -8.04 -7.42 16.67
C LYS A 154 -8.38 -6.47 17.84
N LEU A 155 -8.30 -5.16 17.62
CA LEU A 155 -8.61 -4.15 18.62
C LEU A 155 -10.11 -3.87 18.75
N MET A 156 -10.93 -4.36 17.81
CA MET A 156 -12.37 -4.11 17.82
C MET A 156 -13.02 -4.68 19.07
N PRO A 157 -13.89 -3.90 19.75
CA PRO A 157 -14.67 -4.41 20.86
C PRO A 157 -15.59 -5.55 20.43
N LEU A 158 -15.92 -6.43 21.38
CA LEU A 158 -16.50 -7.77 21.22
C LEU A 158 -17.82 -7.88 20.43
N ASP A 159 -18.42 -6.79 19.94
CA ASP A 159 -19.46 -6.83 18.91
C ASP A 159 -18.91 -6.41 17.52
N PRO A 160 -18.07 -7.26 16.88
CA PRO A 160 -17.50 -6.98 15.57
C PRO A 160 -18.55 -6.85 14.46
N LYS A 161 -19.83 -7.14 14.74
CA LYS A 161 -20.92 -7.04 13.77
C LYS A 161 -21.26 -5.60 13.37
N ARG A 162 -20.74 -4.60 14.09
CA ARG A 162 -20.96 -3.19 13.76
C ARG A 162 -19.86 -2.57 12.90
N PHE A 163 -18.73 -3.23 12.69
CA PHE A 163 -17.68 -2.69 11.84
C PHE A 163 -17.29 -3.67 10.74
N SER A 164 -16.96 -3.13 9.57
CA SER A 164 -16.37 -3.89 8.48
C SER A 164 -15.21 -3.10 7.88
N PHE A 165 -14.27 -3.81 7.27
CA PHE A 165 -13.20 -3.23 6.49
C PHE A 165 -13.44 -3.54 5.03
N MET A 166 -13.30 -2.53 4.20
CA MET A 166 -13.37 -2.66 2.76
C MET A 166 -12.04 -2.17 2.17
N GLU A 167 -11.52 -2.94 1.23
CA GLU A 167 -10.30 -2.66 0.47
C GLU A 167 -10.75 -2.29 -0.96
N ASP A 168 -10.14 -1.27 -1.56
CA ASP A 168 -10.44 -0.80 -2.93
C ASP A 168 -11.94 -0.54 -3.21
N THR A 169 -12.64 0.18 -2.33
CA THR A 169 -14.06 0.53 -2.56
C THR A 169 -14.23 1.74 -3.46
N GLU A 170 -15.04 1.62 -4.51
CA GLU A 170 -15.57 2.76 -5.24
C GLU A 170 -16.34 3.68 -4.26
N THR A 171 -15.76 4.85 -4.01
CA THR A 171 -16.42 5.99 -3.39
C THR A 171 -17.25 6.74 -4.45
N ASP A 172 -18.17 7.60 -3.99
CA ASP A 172 -19.04 8.40 -4.88
C ASP A 172 -18.26 9.05 -6.05
N ASP A 173 -18.91 9.16 -7.20
CA ASP A 173 -18.35 9.68 -8.45
C ASP A 173 -17.54 10.99 -8.23
N GLY A 174 -16.21 10.89 -8.26
CA GLY A 174 -15.29 12.04 -8.18
C GLY A 174 -14.46 12.17 -6.90
N LEU A 175 -14.48 11.18 -6.01
CA LEU A 175 -13.53 11.08 -4.90
C LEU A 175 -12.47 9.98 -5.14
N PRO A 176 -11.24 10.16 -4.64
CA PRO A 176 -10.26 9.09 -4.64
C PRO A 176 -10.70 7.98 -3.67
N ASP A 177 -10.65 6.74 -4.14
CA ASP A 177 -10.93 5.57 -3.30
C ASP A 177 -9.80 5.39 -2.29
N PRO A 178 -10.08 5.34 -0.98
CA PRO A 178 -9.05 5.11 0.01
C PRO A 178 -8.52 3.67 -0.09
N ASP A 179 -7.23 3.50 0.17
CA ASP A 179 -6.58 2.19 0.18
C ASP A 179 -7.14 1.22 1.22
N LEU A 180 -7.63 1.75 2.34
CA LEU A 180 -8.38 1.00 3.34
C LEU A 180 -9.50 1.87 3.90
N GLN A 181 -10.70 1.32 3.94
CA GLN A 181 -11.85 1.97 4.56
C GLN A 181 -12.41 1.11 5.69
N MET A 182 -12.66 1.72 6.84
CA MET A 182 -13.47 1.15 7.90
C MET A 182 -14.87 1.75 7.83
N VAL A 183 -15.87 0.89 7.83
CA VAL A 183 -17.28 1.28 7.82
C VAL A 183 -17.97 0.84 9.11
N TRP A 184 -18.92 1.66 9.55
CA TRP A 184 -19.79 1.39 10.69
C TRP A 184 -21.20 1.03 10.19
N LEU A 185 -21.68 -0.13 10.63
CA LEU A 185 -23.01 -0.65 10.36
C LEU A 185 -23.97 -0.08 11.40
N SER A 186 -24.58 1.04 11.04
CA SER A 186 -25.58 1.73 11.86
C SER A 186 -27.00 1.32 11.46
N ASN A 187 -27.98 1.72 12.25
CA ASN A 187 -29.40 1.53 11.93
C ASN A 187 -29.85 2.26 10.66
N ILE A 188 -29.09 3.29 10.23
CA ILE A 188 -29.39 4.11 9.05
C ILE A 188 -28.58 3.68 7.81
N GLY A 189 -27.71 2.67 7.94
CA GLY A 189 -26.92 2.12 6.84
C GLY A 189 -25.44 1.97 7.15
N VAL A 190 -24.67 1.71 6.09
CA VAL A 190 -23.21 1.57 6.11
C VAL A 190 -22.57 2.95 6.00
N ILE A 191 -21.84 3.36 7.03
CA ILE A 191 -21.25 4.70 7.13
C ILE A 191 -19.72 4.57 7.13
N PRO A 192 -18.99 5.12 6.14
CA PRO A 192 -17.54 5.24 6.22
C PRO A 192 -17.12 6.10 7.42
N VAL A 193 -16.23 5.59 8.26
CA VAL A 193 -15.82 6.25 9.52
C VAL A 193 -14.32 6.51 9.62
N LEU A 194 -13.50 5.64 9.02
CA LEU A 194 -12.05 5.80 8.93
C LEU A 194 -11.59 5.48 7.51
N ALA A 195 -10.66 6.29 7.00
CA ALA A 195 -9.97 6.04 5.75
C ALA A 195 -8.46 6.03 5.99
N MET A 196 -7.74 5.19 5.26
CA MET A 196 -6.29 5.21 5.23
C MET A 196 -5.81 5.28 3.79
N GLU A 197 -4.76 6.08 3.60
CA GLU A 197 -4.00 6.21 2.36
C GLU A 197 -2.55 5.80 2.63
N VAL A 198 -2.01 4.95 1.78
CA VAL A 198 -0.62 4.50 1.81
C VAL A 198 0.05 4.96 0.53
N GLY A 199 1.01 5.86 0.63
CA GLY A 199 1.80 6.30 -0.52
C GLY A 199 3.14 5.63 -0.62
N PHE A 200 3.55 5.24 -1.84
CA PHE A 200 4.91 4.77 -2.11
C PHE A 200 5.61 5.65 -3.15
N SER A 201 6.55 6.48 -2.69
CA SER A 201 7.33 7.44 -3.48
C SER A 201 6.51 8.47 -4.27
N GLN A 202 5.22 8.60 -4.00
CA GLN A 202 4.36 9.70 -4.50
C GLN A 202 4.68 11.02 -3.76
N PRO A 203 4.33 12.20 -4.28
CA PRO A 203 4.46 13.45 -3.54
C PRO A 203 3.64 13.44 -2.24
N SER A 204 4.26 13.84 -1.12
CA SER A 204 3.61 13.83 0.20
C SER A 204 2.39 14.75 0.28
N LEU A 205 2.45 15.89 -0.43
CA LEU A 205 1.37 16.88 -0.49
C LEU A 205 0.10 16.27 -1.12
N ASP A 206 0.27 15.42 -2.13
CA ASP A 206 -0.84 14.86 -2.91
C ASP A 206 -1.62 13.85 -2.07
N LEU A 207 -0.89 13.02 -1.32
CA LEU A 207 -1.49 12.09 -0.36
C LEU A 207 -2.23 12.82 0.77
N GLU A 208 -1.67 13.93 1.27
CA GLU A 208 -2.34 14.76 2.27
C GLU A 208 -3.61 15.41 1.71
N MET A 209 -3.59 15.88 0.46
CA MET A 209 -4.77 16.42 -0.22
C MET A 209 -5.85 15.35 -0.38
N THR A 210 -5.48 14.11 -0.74
CA THR A 210 -6.40 12.97 -0.82
C THR A 210 -7.13 12.73 0.51
N ILE A 211 -6.38 12.59 1.61
CA ILE A 211 -6.98 12.39 2.94
C ILE A 211 -7.86 13.59 3.36
N ARG A 212 -7.41 14.82 3.08
CA ARG A 212 -8.19 16.02 3.40
C ARG A 212 -9.51 16.06 2.62
N ASN A 213 -9.47 15.74 1.32
CA ASN A 213 -10.66 15.68 0.48
C ASN A 213 -11.64 14.60 0.96
N LEU A 214 -11.14 13.41 1.32
CA LEU A 214 -11.95 12.32 1.89
C LEU A 214 -12.65 12.78 3.16
N LEU A 215 -11.92 13.37 4.10
CA LEU A 215 -12.49 13.90 5.34
C LEU A 215 -13.52 15.01 5.06
N GLN A 216 -13.23 15.96 4.17
CA GLN A 216 -14.14 17.08 3.89
C GLN A 216 -15.44 16.67 3.21
N LYS A 217 -15.37 15.72 2.27
CA LYS A 217 -16.46 15.42 1.33
C LYS A 217 -17.25 14.15 1.69
N THR A 218 -16.83 13.40 2.70
CA THR A 218 -17.49 12.16 3.13
C THR A 218 -17.83 12.17 4.63
N SER A 219 -18.46 11.09 5.09
CA SER A 219 -18.74 10.83 6.51
C SER A 219 -17.51 10.41 7.32
N VAL A 220 -16.36 10.17 6.68
CA VAL A 220 -15.11 9.80 7.36
C VAL A 220 -14.76 10.86 8.40
N LYS A 221 -14.36 10.39 9.60
CA LYS A 221 -13.97 11.24 10.74
C LYS A 221 -12.49 11.22 11.03
N VAL A 222 -11.83 10.09 10.73
CA VAL A 222 -10.40 9.87 10.94
C VAL A 222 -9.75 9.46 9.62
N GLY A 223 -8.67 10.15 9.28
CA GLY A 223 -7.81 9.82 8.13
C GLY A 223 -6.42 9.41 8.60
N ILE A 224 -5.92 8.26 8.18
CA ILE A 224 -4.55 7.81 8.44
C ILE A 224 -3.74 7.92 7.15
N LEU A 225 -2.63 8.64 7.18
CA LEU A 225 -1.68 8.71 6.08
C LEU A 225 -0.43 7.94 6.45
N VAL A 226 -0.04 6.95 5.63
CA VAL A 226 1.27 6.30 5.68
C VAL A 226 2.05 6.70 4.44
N ASP A 227 3.13 7.46 4.62
CA ASP A 227 3.96 7.95 3.53
C ASP A 227 5.32 7.23 3.51
N ILE A 228 5.53 6.44 2.47
CA ILE A 228 6.74 5.63 2.27
C ILE A 228 7.55 6.23 1.12
N LYS A 229 8.83 6.51 1.34
CA LYS A 229 9.76 7.00 0.31
C LYS A 229 10.88 6.00 0.05
N GLU A 230 11.28 5.90 -1.21
CA GLU A 230 12.49 5.22 -1.63
C GLU A 230 13.58 6.24 -2.00
N SER A 231 14.78 6.09 -1.46
CA SER A 231 15.94 6.94 -1.73
C SER A 231 17.21 6.13 -2.02
N PRO A 232 17.89 6.33 -3.17
CA PRO A 232 17.41 7.10 -4.32
C PRO A 232 16.17 6.47 -4.93
N SER A 233 15.33 7.29 -5.58
CA SER A 233 14.19 6.78 -6.34
C SER A 233 14.64 5.78 -7.39
N TYR A 234 13.90 4.69 -7.51
CA TYR A 234 14.23 3.63 -8.45
C TYR A 234 14.33 4.16 -9.88
N LYS A 235 15.38 3.71 -10.56
CA LYS A 235 15.54 3.73 -12.00
C LYS A 235 16.05 2.36 -12.41
N ASN A 236 15.55 1.79 -13.49
CA ASN A 236 15.98 0.47 -13.93
C ASN A 236 17.50 0.48 -14.17
N PRO A 237 18.29 -0.24 -13.34
CA PRO A 237 19.74 -0.16 -13.41
C PRO A 237 20.29 -0.78 -14.70
N LEU A 238 19.56 -1.69 -15.34
CA LEU A 238 20.00 -2.37 -16.57
C LEU A 238 19.80 -1.54 -17.85
N ARG A 239 19.43 -0.26 -17.73
CA ARG A 239 19.55 0.69 -18.87
C ARG A 239 21.00 1.03 -19.19
N LYS A 240 21.92 0.79 -18.26
CA LYS A 240 23.36 0.98 -18.46
C LYS A 240 24.00 -0.33 -18.90
N GLU A 241 24.69 -0.34 -20.03
CA GLU A 241 25.35 -1.53 -20.59
C GLU A 241 26.30 -2.18 -19.57
N GLN A 242 27.06 -1.38 -18.83
CA GLN A 242 27.95 -1.88 -17.77
C GLN A 242 27.22 -2.74 -16.73
N ASN A 243 25.98 -2.37 -16.38
CA ASN A 243 25.19 -3.13 -15.41
C ASN A 243 24.61 -4.42 -16.03
N ILE A 244 24.39 -4.46 -17.35
CA ILE A 244 24.00 -5.69 -18.05
C ILE A 244 25.12 -6.72 -17.91
N GLU A 245 26.37 -6.34 -18.16
CA GLU A 245 27.54 -7.21 -18.04
C GLU A 245 27.75 -7.70 -16.60
N ILE A 246 27.65 -6.81 -15.60
CA ILE A 246 27.73 -7.19 -14.18
C ILE A 246 26.65 -8.21 -13.83
N CYS A 247 25.39 -7.95 -14.24
CA CYS A 247 24.27 -8.83 -13.95
C CYS A 247 24.48 -10.21 -14.58
N LYS A 248 24.89 -10.25 -15.85
CA LYS A 248 25.13 -11.47 -16.61
C LYS A 248 26.25 -12.31 -15.97
N ALA A 249 27.39 -11.70 -15.65
CA ALA A 249 28.51 -12.38 -15.00
C ALA A 249 28.10 -12.95 -13.63
N ALA A 250 27.39 -12.17 -12.81
CA ALA A 250 26.92 -12.61 -11.50
C ALA A 250 25.87 -13.73 -11.58
N MET A 251 24.98 -13.68 -12.59
CA MET A 251 24.01 -14.75 -12.85
C MET A 251 24.67 -16.05 -13.32
N GLN A 252 25.78 -15.98 -14.05
CA GLN A 252 26.55 -17.16 -14.46
C GLN A 252 27.38 -17.75 -13.33
N ALA A 253 27.91 -16.91 -12.43
CA ALA A 253 28.74 -17.32 -11.30
C ALA A 253 27.92 -17.91 -10.14
N SER A 254 26.64 -17.56 -10.02
CA SER A 254 25.78 -17.99 -8.91
C SER A 254 24.90 -19.19 -9.28
N THR A 255 24.88 -20.21 -8.43
CA THR A 255 23.90 -21.30 -8.49
C THR A 255 22.74 -21.12 -7.50
N ASP A 256 22.87 -20.17 -6.57
CA ASP A 256 21.86 -19.86 -5.57
C ASP A 256 20.65 -19.16 -6.19
N LYS A 257 19.50 -19.40 -5.56
CA LYS A 257 18.25 -18.75 -5.94
C LYS A 257 18.29 -17.25 -5.56
N PRO A 258 17.68 -16.35 -6.34
CA PRO A 258 17.66 -14.92 -6.05
C PRO A 258 17.19 -14.56 -4.64
N GLU A 259 16.25 -15.32 -4.08
CA GLU A 259 15.72 -15.09 -2.73
C GLU A 259 16.80 -15.26 -1.67
N LEU A 260 17.60 -16.32 -1.78
CA LEU A 260 18.71 -16.62 -0.88
C LEU A 260 19.83 -15.59 -0.98
N LEU A 261 20.14 -15.14 -2.19
CA LEU A 261 21.14 -14.07 -2.40
C LEU A 261 20.71 -12.76 -1.75
N ILE A 262 19.42 -12.42 -1.83
CA ILE A 262 18.88 -11.24 -1.15
C ILE A 262 18.93 -11.43 0.38
N ASP A 263 18.56 -12.61 0.90
CA ASP A 263 18.67 -12.94 2.33
C ASP A 263 20.11 -12.73 2.84
N GLN A 264 21.08 -13.33 2.15
CA GLN A 264 22.50 -13.22 2.49
C GLN A 264 22.99 -11.77 2.45
N TYR A 265 22.58 -11.01 1.44
CA TYR A 265 22.97 -9.60 1.32
C TYR A 265 22.39 -8.75 2.46
N CYS A 266 21.13 -8.99 2.84
CA CYS A 266 20.43 -8.23 3.87
C CYS A 266 20.80 -8.66 5.30
N ALA A 267 21.38 -9.85 5.49
CA ALA A 267 21.77 -10.35 6.80
C ALA A 267 22.69 -9.37 7.55
N GLY A 268 22.30 -9.01 8.78
CA GLY A 268 23.05 -8.09 9.65
C GLY A 268 22.99 -6.61 9.24
N ARG A 269 22.16 -6.25 8.24
CA ARG A 269 21.92 -4.86 7.85
C ARG A 269 20.65 -4.32 8.48
N GLU A 270 20.57 -3.00 8.59
CA GLU A 270 19.38 -2.28 9.01
C GLU A 270 18.16 -2.62 8.13
N LEU A 271 16.98 -2.75 8.74
CA LEU A 271 15.75 -3.15 8.06
C LEU A 271 15.35 -2.21 6.91
N PHE A 272 15.78 -0.95 6.95
CA PHE A 272 15.49 0.03 5.90
C PHE A 272 16.56 0.12 4.81
N SER A 273 17.70 -0.57 4.94
CA SER A 273 18.84 -0.43 4.02
C SER A 273 18.48 -0.75 2.56
N PRO A 274 19.24 -0.26 1.56
CA PRO A 274 19.06 -0.67 0.16
C PRO A 274 19.10 -2.19 -0.02
N VAL A 275 18.50 -2.70 -1.10
CA VAL A 275 18.55 -4.12 -1.49
C VAL A 275 19.32 -4.28 -2.78
N VAL A 276 20.34 -5.13 -2.74
CA VAL A 276 21.20 -5.48 -3.87
C VAL A 276 21.00 -6.93 -4.24
N LEU A 277 21.01 -7.21 -5.54
CA LEU A 277 21.00 -8.56 -6.10
C LEU A 277 21.88 -8.55 -7.35
N TYR A 278 22.75 -9.57 -7.48
CA TYR A 278 23.74 -9.67 -8.56
C TYR A 278 24.66 -8.45 -8.66
N GLY A 279 25.08 -7.90 -7.52
CA GLY A 279 25.95 -6.72 -7.45
C GLY A 279 25.28 -5.39 -7.84
N ILE A 280 23.97 -5.40 -8.08
CA ILE A 280 23.20 -4.23 -8.53
C ILE A 280 22.13 -3.86 -7.52
N GLN A 281 22.01 -2.57 -7.19
CA GLN A 281 20.94 -2.06 -6.33
C GLN A 281 19.60 -2.04 -7.08
N TRP A 282 18.60 -2.72 -6.51
CA TRP A 282 17.24 -2.81 -7.08
C TRP A 282 16.20 -2.04 -6.27
N VAL A 283 16.48 -1.79 -4.99
CA VAL A 283 15.65 -0.95 -4.13
C VAL A 283 16.58 -0.05 -3.32
N GLY A 284 16.26 1.24 -3.27
CA GLY A 284 16.92 2.22 -2.40
C GLY A 284 16.62 1.97 -0.92
N GLU A 285 17.16 2.85 -0.09
CA GLU A 285 16.75 2.94 1.31
C GLU A 285 15.28 3.33 1.40
N LEU A 286 14.54 2.72 2.33
CA LEU A 286 13.13 3.05 2.56
C LEU A 286 12.96 3.86 3.85
N THR A 287 12.17 4.92 3.78
CA THR A 287 11.66 5.62 4.96
C THR A 287 10.14 5.56 4.98
N ALA A 288 9.52 5.31 6.13
CA ALA A 288 8.07 5.37 6.27
C ALA A 288 7.68 6.27 7.43
N ALA A 289 6.69 7.13 7.20
CA ALA A 289 6.13 8.02 8.20
C ALA A 289 4.61 7.88 8.28
N VAL A 290 4.05 8.11 9.46
CA VAL A 290 2.61 8.11 9.70
C VAL A 290 2.14 9.48 10.14
N GLN A 291 0.92 9.85 9.76
CA GLN A 291 0.24 11.05 10.24
C GLN A 291 -1.27 10.79 10.31
N VAL A 292 -1.92 11.30 11.37
CA VAL A 292 -3.37 11.18 11.54
C VAL A 292 -4.03 12.54 11.35
N PHE A 293 -5.18 12.53 10.68
CA PHE A 293 -6.04 13.68 10.43
C PHE A 293 -7.43 13.42 10.99
N GLY A 294 -8.15 14.49 11.31
CA GLY A 294 -9.56 14.42 11.63
C GLY A 294 -10.23 15.78 11.51
N LYS A 295 -11.52 15.84 11.84
CA LYS A 295 -12.28 17.09 11.88
C LYS A 295 -12.13 17.74 13.25
N ASP A 296 -11.89 19.04 13.27
CA ASP A 296 -12.00 19.84 14.47
C ASP A 296 -13.46 19.85 14.94
N SER A 297 -13.70 19.61 16.23
CA SER A 297 -15.06 19.48 16.77
C SER A 297 -15.84 20.79 16.81
N VAL A 298 -15.17 21.93 16.72
CA VAL A 298 -15.77 23.27 16.79
C VAL A 298 -15.99 23.84 15.39
N THR A 299 -14.97 23.81 14.56
CA THR A 299 -15.00 24.43 13.22
C THR A 299 -15.45 23.47 12.12
N GLY A 300 -15.34 22.16 12.36
CA GLY A 300 -15.54 21.12 11.33
C GLY A 300 -14.41 21.06 10.29
N GLU A 301 -13.36 21.89 10.42
CA GLU A 301 -12.24 21.90 9.48
C GLU A 301 -11.35 20.67 9.65
N VAL A 302 -10.71 20.25 8.56
CA VAL A 302 -9.78 19.11 8.60
C VAL A 302 -8.41 19.56 9.11
N VAL A 303 -8.00 18.98 10.23
CA VAL A 303 -6.75 19.28 10.92
C VAL A 303 -5.90 18.03 11.09
N ALA A 304 -4.58 18.21 11.15
CA ALA A 304 -3.68 17.14 11.55
C ALA A 304 -3.80 16.94 13.07
N ARG A 305 -4.10 15.71 13.51
CA ARG A 305 -4.18 15.32 14.92
C ARG A 305 -2.83 14.98 15.51
N THR A 306 -1.92 14.50 14.66
CA THR A 306 -0.53 14.17 15.03
C THR A 306 0.44 14.92 14.13
N PRO A 307 1.68 15.17 14.59
CA PRO A 307 2.76 15.49 13.66
C PRO A 307 2.99 14.31 12.70
N ARG A 308 3.69 14.56 11.58
CA ARG A 308 4.21 13.50 10.73
C ARG A 308 5.40 12.84 11.41
N VAL A 309 5.30 11.55 11.71
CA VAL A 309 6.31 10.81 12.48
C VAL A 309 6.86 9.64 11.66
N THR A 310 8.16 9.66 11.40
CA THR A 310 8.92 8.56 10.80
C THR A 310 9.08 7.42 11.81
N PHE A 311 8.63 6.23 11.44
CA PHE A 311 8.74 5.01 12.26
C PHE A 311 9.62 3.92 11.63
N PHE A 312 10.03 4.12 10.37
CA PHE A 312 10.91 3.24 9.62
C PHE A 312 11.88 4.07 8.77
N GLY A 313 13.15 3.68 8.72
CA GLY A 313 14.21 4.47 8.08
C GLY A 313 15.10 5.20 9.08
N HIS A 314 16.08 5.93 8.57
CA HIS A 314 16.98 6.69 9.42
C HIS A 314 16.30 7.91 10.09
N PRO A 315 16.38 8.06 11.42
CA PRO A 315 16.19 9.37 12.04
C PRO A 315 17.29 10.29 11.52
N LYS A 316 17.00 11.18 10.55
CA LYS A 316 17.94 12.27 10.29
C LYS A 316 17.84 13.24 11.47
N PRO A 317 18.89 13.41 12.30
CA PRO A 317 18.86 14.46 13.29
C PRO A 317 18.80 15.80 12.55
N ALA A 318 17.79 16.61 12.85
CA ALA A 318 17.72 17.98 12.37
C ALA A 318 18.85 18.78 13.00
N LYS A 319 20.01 18.87 12.33
CA LYS A 319 21.02 19.87 12.70
C LYS A 319 20.52 21.25 12.26
N GLY A 320 20.00 22.02 13.21
CA GLY A 320 20.06 23.48 13.16
C GLY A 320 18.93 24.23 12.45
N ILE A 321 17.71 23.70 12.33
CA ILE A 321 16.59 24.45 11.74
C ILE A 321 15.42 24.54 12.73
N LYS A 322 15.08 25.77 13.13
CA LYS A 322 13.79 26.12 13.74
C LYS A 322 12.72 25.92 12.65
N GLN A 323 11.76 25.02 12.93
CA GLN A 323 10.67 24.47 12.09
C GLN A 323 10.11 25.37 10.95
N SER A 324 9.63 24.80 9.84
CA SER A 324 8.43 23.92 9.77
C SER A 324 8.61 22.77 8.77
N GLY A 325 8.48 21.52 9.22
CA GLY A 325 8.24 20.38 8.33
C GLY A 325 9.23 19.20 8.31
N ALA A 326 10.25 19.14 9.16
CA ALA A 326 11.10 17.94 9.25
C ALA A 326 10.36 16.81 10.00
N PRO A 327 10.30 15.57 9.47
CA PRO A 327 9.67 14.44 10.15
C PRO A 327 10.36 14.14 11.48
N LEU A 328 9.58 13.99 12.55
CA LEU A 328 10.07 13.49 13.83
C LEU A 328 10.33 11.99 13.71
N TYR A 329 11.30 11.41 14.42
CA TYR A 329 11.45 9.96 14.49
C TYR A 329 10.97 9.43 15.83
N GLU A 330 10.10 8.43 15.79
CA GLU A 330 9.61 7.70 16.95
C GLU A 330 9.40 6.24 16.56
N ALA A 331 9.98 5.31 17.32
CA ALA A 331 9.85 3.88 17.01
C ALA A 331 8.43 3.36 17.27
N TYR A 332 7.66 4.01 18.13
CA TYR A 332 6.31 3.57 18.48
C TYR A 332 5.35 4.75 18.51
N PRO A 333 5.10 5.41 17.36
CA PRO A 333 4.29 6.61 17.34
C PRO A 333 2.87 6.30 17.85
N SER A 334 2.36 7.17 18.70
CA SER A 334 0.94 7.14 19.07
C SER A 334 0.11 7.70 17.92
N LEU A 335 -0.94 6.97 17.51
CA LEU A 335 -1.94 7.51 16.60
C LEU A 335 -2.83 8.56 17.26
N ASN A 336 -2.78 8.69 18.59
CA ASN A 336 -3.60 9.59 19.40
C ASN A 336 -5.08 9.56 18.97
N THR A 337 -5.61 8.35 18.76
CA THR A 337 -6.94 8.11 18.20
C THR A 337 -7.56 6.88 18.84
N LYS A 338 -8.88 6.90 19.04
CA LYS A 338 -9.69 5.81 19.58
C LYS A 338 -10.80 5.40 18.60
N PHE A 339 -11.43 4.24 18.82
CA PHE A 339 -12.64 3.88 18.07
C PHE A 339 -13.79 4.88 18.28
N SER A 340 -13.92 5.43 19.48
CA SER A 340 -14.90 6.49 19.81
C SER A 340 -14.70 7.77 19.00
N ASP A 341 -13.50 8.02 18.46
CA ASP A 341 -13.27 9.16 17.56
C ASP A 341 -13.84 8.92 16.16
N CYS A 342 -14.13 7.66 15.80
CA CYS A 342 -14.64 7.25 14.51
C CYS A 342 -16.17 7.18 14.49
N VAL A 343 -16.83 6.96 15.62
CA VAL A 343 -18.30 6.75 15.72
C VAL A 343 -18.93 7.67 16.77
N ASP A 344 -20.14 8.14 16.51
CA ASP A 344 -20.91 8.89 17.53
C ASP A 344 -21.59 7.89 18.46
N SER A 345 -20.86 7.37 19.45
CA SER A 345 -21.37 6.43 20.44
C SER A 345 -20.71 6.64 21.80
N ASP A 346 -21.52 6.82 22.84
CA ASP A 346 -21.09 6.95 24.25
C ASP A 346 -20.80 5.58 24.90
N ASP A 347 -20.62 4.54 24.10
CA ASP A 347 -20.36 3.20 24.61
C ASP A 347 -18.88 3.08 24.94
N GLU A 348 -18.57 2.88 26.23
CA GLU A 348 -17.21 2.70 26.75
C GLU A 348 -16.46 1.56 26.05
N ALA A 349 -17.16 0.60 25.44
CA ALA A 349 -16.52 -0.42 24.63
C ALA A 349 -15.71 0.15 23.45
N TYR A 350 -16.07 1.34 22.93
CA TYR A 350 -15.33 2.01 21.86
C TYR A 350 -14.21 2.94 22.38
N ASN A 351 -14.04 3.09 23.69
CA ASN A 351 -12.96 3.85 24.30
C ASN A 351 -11.64 3.06 24.31
N VAL A 352 -11.31 2.47 23.17
CA VAL A 352 -10.11 1.67 22.94
C VAL A 352 -9.20 2.41 21.98
N ASP A 353 -7.95 2.60 22.40
CA ASP A 353 -6.93 3.27 21.60
C ASP A 353 -6.58 2.43 20.35
N LEU A 354 -6.45 3.10 19.20
CA LEU A 354 -5.96 2.49 17.97
C LEU A 354 -4.43 2.32 18.06
N ALA A 355 -3.98 1.41 18.91
CA ALA A 355 -2.57 1.14 19.15
C ALA A 355 -2.03 0.10 18.17
N LEU A 356 -1.13 0.53 17.26
CA LEU A 356 -0.49 -0.38 16.33
C LEU A 356 0.77 -1.01 16.91
N THR A 357 0.98 -2.30 16.61
CA THR A 357 2.22 -3.04 16.80
C THR A 357 3.17 -2.65 15.67
N TRP A 358 3.99 -1.64 15.92
CA TRP A 358 4.87 -1.06 14.90
C TRP A 358 5.98 -2.00 14.42
N ASP A 359 6.43 -2.94 15.27
CA ASP A 359 7.42 -3.95 14.88
C ASP A 359 6.91 -4.86 13.76
N ASP A 360 5.67 -5.36 13.87
CA ASP A 360 5.05 -6.18 12.83
C ASP A 360 5.00 -5.45 11.49
N ILE A 361 4.68 -4.16 11.49
CA ILE A 361 4.64 -3.32 10.29
C ILE A 361 6.04 -3.15 9.70
N ARG A 362 7.06 -2.94 10.55
CA ARG A 362 8.46 -2.82 10.10
C ARG A 362 8.98 -4.11 9.47
N ASP A 363 8.66 -5.26 10.06
CA ASP A 363 9.05 -6.57 9.55
C ASP A 363 8.39 -6.86 8.20
N ASP A 364 7.10 -6.57 8.07
CA ASP A 364 6.37 -6.70 6.81
C ASP A 364 6.93 -5.77 5.72
N LEU A 365 7.22 -4.51 6.05
CA LEU A 365 7.88 -3.58 5.14
C LEU A 365 9.26 -4.09 4.69
N TYR A 366 10.03 -4.67 5.61
CA TYR A 366 11.33 -5.27 5.31
C TYR A 366 11.20 -6.44 4.33
N ILE A 367 10.25 -7.35 4.55
CA ILE A 367 9.96 -8.48 3.65
C ILE A 367 9.48 -7.96 2.28
N ALA A 368 8.54 -7.02 2.28
CA ALA A 368 7.95 -6.44 1.07
C ALA A 368 8.98 -5.72 0.20
N LYS A 369 9.96 -5.04 0.82
CA LYS A 369 11.11 -4.41 0.15
C LYS A 369 11.97 -5.43 -0.61
N ARG A 370 12.23 -6.58 0.01
CA ARG A 370 12.99 -7.67 -0.63
C ARG A 370 12.22 -8.29 -1.80
N MET A 371 10.91 -8.47 -1.64
CA MET A 371 10.03 -8.91 -2.73
C MET A 371 10.01 -7.92 -3.90
N LEU A 372 9.99 -6.61 -3.60
CA LEU A 372 10.03 -5.57 -4.62
C LEU A 372 11.34 -5.62 -5.42
N ALA A 373 12.49 -5.79 -4.76
CA ALA A 373 13.78 -5.96 -5.41
C ALA A 373 13.79 -7.12 -6.40
N ARG A 374 13.30 -8.29 -5.96
CA ARG A 374 13.16 -9.49 -6.79
C ARG A 374 12.25 -9.25 -8.00
N LYS A 375 11.08 -8.64 -7.78
CA LYS A 375 10.12 -8.33 -8.86
C LYS A 375 10.75 -7.40 -9.91
N ARG A 376 11.45 -6.35 -9.48
CA ARG A 376 12.16 -5.41 -10.36
C ARG A 376 13.26 -6.10 -11.16
N CYS A 377 14.10 -6.90 -10.51
CA CYS A 377 15.14 -7.68 -11.16
C CYS A 377 14.57 -8.64 -12.20
N PHE A 378 13.59 -9.46 -11.82
CA PHE A 378 12.97 -10.44 -12.70
C PHE A 378 12.34 -9.79 -13.93
N ALA A 379 11.64 -8.67 -13.75
CA ALA A 379 11.03 -7.93 -14.85
C ALA A 379 12.08 -7.39 -15.83
N ALA A 380 13.16 -6.79 -15.32
CA ALA A 380 14.24 -6.25 -16.14
C ALA A 380 15.01 -7.34 -16.90
N VAL A 381 15.40 -8.41 -16.22
CA VAL A 381 16.14 -9.54 -16.81
C VAL A 381 15.28 -10.29 -17.84
N SER A 382 14.01 -10.53 -17.54
CA SER A 382 13.09 -11.21 -18.47
C SER A 382 12.91 -10.43 -19.77
N ARG A 383 12.95 -9.09 -19.72
CA ARG A 383 12.96 -8.26 -20.92
C ARG A 383 14.25 -8.44 -21.72
N LEU A 384 15.42 -8.37 -21.08
CA LEU A 384 16.71 -8.53 -21.77
C LEU A 384 16.90 -9.92 -22.38
N LYS A 385 16.40 -10.98 -21.72
CA LYS A 385 16.39 -12.34 -22.30
C LYS A 385 15.58 -12.42 -23.58
N LYS A 386 14.40 -11.77 -23.62
CA LYS A 386 13.58 -11.67 -24.84
C LYS A 386 14.28 -10.89 -25.96
N GLU A 387 15.11 -9.91 -25.58
CA GLU A 387 15.92 -9.11 -26.51
C GLU A 387 17.25 -9.79 -26.90
N GLY A 388 17.57 -10.97 -26.36
CA GLY A 388 18.82 -11.69 -26.66
C GLY A 388 20.09 -11.06 -26.05
N LYS A 389 19.94 -10.17 -25.06
CA LYS A 389 21.05 -9.42 -24.46
C LYS A 389 21.69 -10.12 -23.25
N ILE A 390 20.95 -10.99 -22.58
CA ILE A 390 21.43 -11.82 -21.44
C ILE A 390 21.10 -13.28 -21.68
#